data_AF-A0A2H0RSC4-F1
#
_entry.id   AF-A0A2H0RSC4-F1
#
_cell.length_a   1.000
_cell.length_b   1.000
_cell.length_c   1.000
_cell.angle_alpha   90.00
_cell.angle_beta   90.00
_cell.angle_gamma   90.00
#
_symmetry.space_group_name_H-M   'P 1'
#
loop_
_entity.id
_entity.type
_entity.pdbx_description
1 polymer ?
#
loop_
_entity_poly.entity_id
_entity_poly.type
_entity_poly.pdbx_seq_one_letter_code
_entity_poly.pdbx_strand_id
1 'polypeptide(L)'
;MLHRSRIASALFILAPSLAYAQNPSLIPSSGTIGSCNFLTGDIHASCVVEYLQYLIGLIFMFIGAFFLLMIIVAGYQIAIGSFTGQKEAGFERLRWAIIGFMISALSFAIISFVIGALSGT
;
A
#
# COMPACT_ATOMS: atom_id res chain seq x y z
N MET A 1 25.93 44.21 -5.75
CA MET A 1 26.09 43.32 -6.92
C MET A 1 26.75 42.01 -6.45
N LEU A 2 26.14 41.08 -5.69
CA LEU A 2 24.97 40.22 -5.91
C LEU A 2 24.76 39.75 -7.36
N HIS A 3 25.45 38.68 -7.81
CA HIS A 3 24.90 37.75 -8.83
C HIS A 3 25.69 36.44 -9.12
N ARG A 4 26.52 35.88 -8.21
CA ARG A 4 27.38 34.72 -8.57
C ARG A 4 27.09 33.40 -7.84
N SER A 5 25.91 33.22 -7.26
CA SER A 5 25.64 32.06 -6.38
C SER A 5 24.28 31.37 -6.61
N ARG A 6 23.83 31.17 -7.86
CA ARG A 6 22.55 30.48 -8.15
C ARG A 6 22.48 29.62 -9.41
N ILE A 7 23.58 29.10 -9.95
CA ILE A 7 23.54 28.26 -11.17
C ILE A 7 23.74 26.76 -10.89
N ALA A 8 24.10 26.36 -9.67
CA ALA A 8 24.37 24.95 -9.35
C ALA A 8 23.13 24.07 -9.09
N SER A 9 21.91 24.61 -9.06
CA SER A 9 20.71 23.87 -8.63
C SER A 9 19.84 23.30 -9.75
N ALA A 10 20.28 23.36 -11.02
CA ALA A 10 19.46 22.90 -12.15
C ALA A 10 19.72 21.45 -12.62
N LEU A 11 20.65 20.72 -12.01
CA LEU A 11 21.12 19.41 -12.50
C LEU A 11 20.74 18.22 -11.59
N PHE A 12 19.51 18.20 -11.06
CA PHE A 12 19.00 17.03 -10.30
C PHE A 12 17.64 16.51 -10.78
N ILE A 13 17.07 17.06 -11.86
CA ILE A 13 15.71 16.71 -12.34
C ILE A 13 15.74 15.72 -13.53
N LEU A 14 16.92 15.27 -13.96
CA LEU A 14 17.10 14.36 -15.10
C LEU A 14 17.40 12.91 -14.69
N ALA A 15 17.14 12.51 -13.44
CA ALA A 15 17.18 11.10 -13.10
C ALA A 15 16.03 10.40 -13.85
N PRO A 16 16.32 9.44 -14.76
CA PRO A 16 15.27 8.68 -15.42
C PRO A 16 14.48 7.96 -14.33
N SER A 17 13.17 8.17 -14.30
CA SER A 17 12.27 7.35 -13.49
C SER A 17 12.43 5.91 -13.98
N LEU A 18 12.97 5.04 -13.12
CA LEU A 18 12.86 3.60 -13.30
C LEU A 18 11.37 3.26 -13.22
N ALA A 19 10.72 3.21 -14.37
CA ALA A 19 9.38 2.69 -14.51
C ALA A 19 9.46 1.18 -14.29
N TYR A 20 9.14 0.73 -13.07
CA TYR A 20 8.87 -0.68 -12.80
C TYR A 20 7.52 -1.04 -13.43
N ALA A 21 7.51 -1.30 -14.74
CA ALA A 21 6.45 -2.07 -15.38
C ALA A 21 6.67 -3.54 -15.05
N GLN A 22 6.46 -3.91 -13.78
CA GLN A 22 6.34 -5.31 -13.40
C GLN A 22 4.97 -5.72 -13.95
N ASN A 23 4.90 -6.67 -14.90
CA ASN A 23 3.63 -7.19 -15.42
C ASN A 23 2.73 -7.52 -14.22
N PRO A 24 1.74 -6.67 -13.87
CA PRO A 24 0.95 -6.90 -12.68
C PRO A 24 -0.09 -7.95 -13.07
N SER A 25 0.35 -9.21 -13.06
CA SER A 25 -0.53 -10.34 -13.23
C SER A 25 -1.25 -10.53 -11.91
N LEU A 26 -2.58 -10.53 -11.96
CA LEU A 26 -3.43 -10.86 -10.81
C LEU A 26 -3.26 -12.33 -10.36
N ILE A 27 -2.52 -13.12 -11.14
CA ILE A 27 -2.07 -14.47 -10.84
C ILE A 27 -0.54 -14.43 -10.73
N PRO A 28 0.08 -14.96 -9.65
CA PRO A 28 1.52 -14.95 -9.50
C PRO A 28 2.21 -15.67 -10.67
N SER A 29 3.44 -15.30 -10.99
CA SER A 29 4.21 -15.86 -12.11
C SER A 29 4.39 -17.38 -12.04
N SER A 30 4.30 -17.95 -10.84
CA SER A 30 4.32 -19.39 -10.61
C SER A 30 3.02 -20.09 -10.96
N GLY A 31 1.92 -19.35 -11.21
CA GLY A 31 0.58 -19.88 -11.42
C GLY A 31 -0.02 -20.59 -10.21
N THR A 32 0.68 -20.64 -9.08
CA THR A 32 0.29 -21.39 -7.89
C THR A 32 -0.25 -20.46 -6.81
N ILE A 33 -1.44 -20.74 -6.32
CA ILE A 33 -2.02 -20.07 -5.15
C ILE A 33 -2.52 -21.18 -4.23
N GLY A 34 -1.87 -21.31 -3.07
CA GLY A 34 -2.10 -22.43 -2.15
C GLY A 34 -1.96 -23.80 -2.82
N SER A 35 -3.04 -24.57 -2.84
CA SER A 35 -3.11 -25.90 -3.44
C SER A 35 -3.40 -25.88 -4.96
N CYS A 36 -3.77 -24.72 -5.50
CA CYS A 36 -4.27 -24.57 -6.86
C CYS A 36 -3.20 -24.11 -7.85
N ASN A 37 -3.26 -24.63 -9.08
CA ASN A 37 -2.33 -24.26 -10.15
C ASN A 37 -3.05 -23.86 -11.44
N PHE A 38 -3.03 -22.57 -11.73
CA PHE A 38 -3.66 -21.93 -12.90
C PHE A 38 -2.86 -22.12 -14.21
N LEU A 39 -1.59 -22.53 -14.14
CA LEU A 39 -0.77 -22.84 -15.32
C LEU A 39 -1.00 -24.26 -15.83
N THR A 40 -1.15 -25.23 -14.92
CA THR A 40 -1.39 -26.65 -15.27
C THR A 40 -2.87 -27.00 -15.41
N GLY A 41 -3.79 -26.09 -15.03
CA GLY A 41 -5.23 -26.29 -15.15
C GLY A 41 -5.88 -27.08 -14.01
N ASP A 42 -5.19 -27.19 -12.86
CA ASP A 42 -5.71 -27.86 -11.67
C ASP A 42 -6.58 -26.89 -10.87
N ILE A 43 -7.84 -26.76 -11.31
CA ILE A 43 -8.82 -25.83 -10.76
C ILE A 43 -9.96 -26.61 -10.08
N HIS A 44 -10.04 -26.48 -8.76
CA HIS A 44 -11.10 -27.02 -7.92
C HIS A 44 -11.95 -25.89 -7.32
N ALA A 45 -13.12 -26.21 -6.76
CA ALA A 45 -14.01 -25.22 -6.16
C ALA A 45 -13.37 -24.46 -4.97
N SER A 46 -12.42 -25.08 -4.27
CA SER A 46 -11.62 -24.46 -3.20
C SER A 46 -10.70 -23.34 -3.70
N CYS A 47 -10.30 -23.37 -4.97
CA CYS A 47 -9.38 -22.39 -5.56
C CYS A 47 -9.96 -20.98 -5.60
N VAL A 48 -11.29 -20.85 -5.64
CA VAL A 48 -11.97 -19.55 -5.60
C VAL A 48 -11.69 -18.86 -4.26
N VAL A 49 -11.75 -19.62 -3.17
CA VAL A 49 -11.56 -19.11 -1.82
C VAL A 49 -10.09 -18.74 -1.57
N GLU A 50 -9.15 -19.59 -2.01
CA GLU A 50 -7.71 -19.31 -1.92
C GLU A 50 -7.30 -18.08 -2.77
N TYR A 51 -7.88 -17.93 -3.98
CA TYR A 51 -7.65 -16.77 -4.82
C TYR A 51 -8.17 -15.47 -4.19
N LEU A 52 -9.34 -15.51 -3.53
CA LEU A 52 -9.87 -14.35 -2.83
C LEU A 52 -8.94 -13.88 -1.71
N GLN A 53 -8.39 -14.81 -0.91
CA GLN A 53 -7.40 -14.44 0.12
C GLN A 53 -6.18 -13.75 -0.48
N TYR A 54 -5.64 -14.29 -1.58
CA TYR A 54 -4.51 -13.69 -2.29
C TYR A 54 -4.81 -12.26 -2.76
N LEU A 55 -5.97 -12.07 -3.41
CA LEU A 55 -6.37 -10.77 -3.94
C LEU A 55 -6.56 -9.73 -2.82
N ILE A 56 -7.19 -10.13 -1.72
CA ILE A 56 -7.41 -9.25 -0.58
C ILE A 56 -6.07 -8.88 0.07
N GLY A 57 -5.15 -9.84 0.23
CA GLY A 57 -3.80 -9.56 0.73
C GLY A 57 -3.04 -8.57 -0.15
N LEU A 58 -3.18 -8.68 -1.47
CA LEU A 58 -2.61 -7.75 -2.43
C LEU A 58 -3.19 -6.33 -2.26
N ILE A 59 -4.51 -6.20 -2.10
CA ILE A 59 -5.14 -4.89 -1.84
C ILE A 59 -4.67 -4.32 -0.50
N PHE A 60 -4.58 -5.14 0.54
CA PHE A 60 -4.13 -4.72 1.86
C PHE A 60 -2.68 -4.22 1.86
N MET A 61 -1.81 -4.82 1.03
CA MET A 61 -0.45 -4.34 0.80
C MET A 61 -0.43 -2.90 0.25
N PHE A 62 -1.27 -2.59 -0.73
CA PHE A 62 -1.41 -1.22 -1.25
C PHE A 62 -1.94 -0.26 -0.19
N ILE A 63 -2.97 -0.66 0.56
CA ILE A 63 -3.52 0.16 1.66
C ILE A 63 -2.44 0.45 2.70
N GLY A 64 -1.65 -0.56 3.10
CA GLY A 64 -0.53 -0.39 4.03
C GLY A 64 0.55 0.56 3.52
N ALA A 65 0.87 0.50 2.22
CA ALA A 65 1.82 1.42 1.60
C ALA A 65 1.31 2.88 1.62
N PHE A 66 0.04 3.10 1.26
CA PHE A 66 -0.60 4.41 1.34
C PHE A 66 -0.67 4.93 2.78
N PHE A 67 -0.98 4.07 3.74
CA PHE A 67 -1.01 4.41 5.16
C PHE A 67 0.35 4.88 5.65
N LEU A 68 1.43 4.17 5.31
CA LEU A 68 2.80 4.59 5.65
C LEU A 68 3.14 5.96 5.05
N LEU A 69 2.79 6.18 3.78
CA LEU A 69 3.03 7.47 3.12
C LEU A 69 2.31 8.61 3.84
N MET A 70 1.04 8.40 4.22
CA MET A 70 0.25 9.39 4.95
C MET A 70 0.82 9.68 6.34
N ILE A 71 1.34 8.68 7.05
CA ILE A 71 2.05 8.88 8.32
C ILE A 71 3.29 9.75 8.14
N ILE A 72 4.08 9.50 7.10
CA ILE A 72 5.31 10.29 6.84
C ILE A 72 4.95 11.76 6.58
N VAL A 73 3.94 12.02 5.75
CA VAL A 73 3.48 13.39 5.44
C VAL A 73 2.93 14.08 6.69
N ALA A 74 2.11 13.38 7.48
CA ALA A 74 1.57 13.92 8.73
C ALA A 74 2.70 14.21 9.76
N GLY A 75 3.67 13.30 9.89
CA GLY A 75 4.83 13.47 10.75
C GLY A 75 5.69 14.67 10.36
N TYR A 76 5.93 14.86 9.05
CA TYR A 76 6.61 16.03 8.54
C TYR A 76 5.88 17.32 8.93
N GLN A 77 4.56 17.37 8.72
CA GLN A 77 3.74 18.54 9.05
C GLN A 77 3.72 18.86 10.55
N ILE A 78 3.73 17.85 11.42
CA ILE A 78 3.84 18.05 12.87
C ILE A 78 5.21 18.63 13.24
N ALA A 79 6.29 18.16 12.61
CA ALA A 79 7.65 18.63 12.87
C ALA A 79 7.86 20.10 12.46
N ILE A 80 7.41 20.48 11.25
CA ILE A 80 7.50 21.88 10.77
C ILE A 80 6.39 22.78 11.34
N GLY A 81 5.32 22.18 11.88
CA GLY A 81 4.20 22.87 12.50
C GLY A 81 4.61 23.73 13.69
N SER A 82 5.70 23.40 14.37
CA SER A 82 6.28 24.20 15.45
C SER A 82 6.78 25.58 14.98
N PHE A 83 7.13 25.73 13.70
CA PHE A 83 7.59 27.00 13.11
C PHE A 83 6.50 27.70 12.29
N THR A 84 5.57 26.94 11.71
CA THR A 84 4.54 27.43 10.77
C THR A 84 3.16 27.57 11.39
N GLY A 85 2.97 27.16 12.65
CA GLY A 85 1.69 27.21 13.37
C GLY A 85 0.67 26.15 12.96
N GLN A 86 0.99 25.28 11.98
CA GLN A 86 0.05 24.29 11.41
C GLN A 86 0.16 22.90 12.04
N LYS A 87 0.52 22.82 13.32
CA LYS A 87 0.72 21.54 14.02
C LYS A 87 -0.58 20.73 14.16
N GLU A 88 -1.70 21.41 14.35
CA GLU A 88 -3.02 20.78 14.52
C GLU A 88 -3.47 20.02 13.26
N ALA A 89 -3.23 20.60 12.07
CA ALA A 89 -3.54 19.96 10.80
C ALA A 89 -2.76 18.67 10.57
N GLY A 90 -1.53 18.58 11.11
CA GLY A 90 -0.73 17.35 11.05
C GLY A 90 -1.30 16.23 11.93
N PHE A 91 -1.78 16.56 13.14
CA PHE A 91 -2.44 15.59 14.02
C PHE A 91 -3.78 15.12 13.47
N GLU A 92 -4.55 16.03 12.87
CA GLU A 92 -5.82 15.66 12.24
C GLU A 92 -5.58 14.69 11.07
N ARG A 93 -4.63 14.98 10.17
CA ARG A 93 -4.25 14.06 9.09
C ARG A 93 -3.80 12.70 9.61
N LEU A 94 -2.98 12.68 10.66
CA LEU A 94 -2.52 11.44 11.29
C LEU A 94 -3.70 10.63 11.83
N ARG A 95 -4.65 11.27 12.50
CA ARG A 95 -5.86 10.63 13.04
C ARG A 95 -6.69 9.99 11.93
N TRP A 96 -6.93 10.70 10.83
CA TRP A 96 -7.68 10.17 9.69
C TRP A 96 -6.96 9.00 9.01
N ALA A 97 -5.63 9.08 8.87
CA ALA A 97 -4.84 7.97 8.33
C ALA A 97 -4.96 6.70 9.20
N ILE A 98 -4.87 6.84 10.53
CA ILE A 98 -5.01 5.72 11.47
C ILE A 98 -6.42 5.14 11.42
N ILE A 99 -7.46 5.97 11.43
CA ILE A 99 -8.85 5.50 11.37
C ILE A 99 -9.11 4.74 10.07
N GLY A 100 -8.66 5.27 8.92
CA GLY A 100 -8.81 4.60 7.64
C GLY A 100 -8.11 3.24 7.60
N PHE A 101 -6.88 3.17 8.14
CA PHE A 101 -6.15 1.91 8.24
C PHE A 101 -6.85 0.90 9.16
N MET A 102 -7.35 1.34 10.32
CA MET A 102 -8.06 0.48 11.27
C MET A 102 -9.35 -0.11 10.68
N ILE A 103 -10.15 0.70 9.99
CA ILE A 103 -11.36 0.23 9.30
C ILE A 103 -10.98 -0.82 8.26
N SER A 104 -9.95 -0.55 7.46
CA SER A 104 -9.46 -1.49 6.44
C SER A 104 -8.99 -2.81 7.06
N ALA A 105 -8.26 -2.75 8.18
CA ALA A 105 -7.76 -3.93 8.89
C ALA A 105 -8.90 -4.75 9.51
N LEU A 106 -9.93 -4.11 10.05
CA LEU A 106 -11.11 -4.79 10.57
C LEU A 106 -11.91 -5.47 9.46
N SER A 107 -12.08 -4.82 8.30
CA SER A 107 -12.69 -5.46 7.13
C SER A 107 -11.91 -6.70 6.68
N PHE A 108 -10.57 -6.61 6.66
CA PHE A 108 -9.71 -7.77 6.36
C PHE A 108 -9.92 -8.92 7.35
N ALA A 109 -9.98 -8.60 8.65
CA ALA A 109 -10.19 -9.59 9.71
C ALA A 109 -11.53 -10.32 9.57
N ILE A 110 -12.61 -9.59 9.26
CA ILE A 110 -13.94 -10.18 9.04
C ILE A 110 -13.90 -11.14 7.84
N ILE A 111 -13.31 -10.73 6.72
CA ILE A 111 -13.24 -11.58 5.53
C ILE A 111 -12.38 -12.82 5.79
N SER A 112 -11.25 -12.66 6.48
CA SER A 112 -10.38 -13.77 6.86
C SER A 112 -11.11 -14.77 7.78
N PHE A 113 -11.93 -14.27 8.71
CA PHE A 113 -12.77 -15.10 9.57
C PHE A 113 -13.82 -15.90 8.78
N VAL A 114 -14.54 -15.23 7.86
CA VAL A 114 -15.53 -15.90 6.99
C VAL A 114 -14.86 -16.96 6.14
N ILE A 115 -13.69 -16.65 5.57
CA ILE A 115 -12.97 -17.61 4.75
C ILE A 115 -12.51 -18.82 5.57
N GLY A 116 -11.95 -18.63 6.77
CA GLY A 116 -11.57 -19.74 7.65
C GLY A 116 -12.77 -20.64 8.00
N ALA A 117 -13.90 -20.03 8.32
CA ALA A 117 -15.13 -20.76 8.58
C ALA A 117 -15.63 -21.59 7.38
N LEU A 118 -15.41 -21.10 6.15
CA LEU A 118 -15.80 -21.79 4.92
C LEU A 118 -14.79 -22.86 4.47
N SER A 119 -13.49 -22.67 4.76
CA SER A 119 -12.45 -23.65 4.43
C SER A 119 -12.40 -24.84 5.39
N GLY A 120 -13.22 -24.84 6.44
CA GLY A 120 -13.30 -25.94 7.40
C GLY A 120 -12.05 -26.08 8.29
N THR A 121 -11.30 -24.99 8.43
CA THR A 121 -10.05 -24.88 9.22
C THR A 121 -10.17 -23.80 10.27
#